data_AF-A0A2V9AG49-F1
#
_entry.id   AF-A0A2V9AG49-F1
#
_cell.length_a   1.000
_cell.length_b   1.000
_cell.length_c   1.000
_cell.angle_alpha   90.00
_cell.angle_beta   90.00
_cell.angle_gamma   90.00
#
_symmetry.space_group_name_H-M   'P 1'
#
loop_
_entity.id
_entity.type
_entity.pdbx_description
1 polymer ?
#
loop_
_entity_poly.entity_id
_entity_poly.type
_entity_poly.pdbx_seq_one_letter_code
_entity_poly.pdbx_strand_id
1 'polypeptide(L)'
;MRMRFVGANHGPRISGDEQLPGSVNYFIGNDPKQWRAEIPTYARAHYQNVYSGVDVVYYGTPGHLEYDLLIDPGVDPKIITLECQGANKMRIDAGGNLRFLIAGGEMVLGKPRIYQMTASGPSHRKSIAGGYVLKASNRIGFQVGEYDRGQPLIVDPVLSYSTYLGGSGFDAGTAIAVDSFGNTYVTGFTRSPDFPVITGSLQTSCGTTGTCNGYFWDAFIAKLNPSGTPVYSTFLGGSGNDMGKAIGVDASGAAYIAGQTFSSNFPTTAGAFKTTYGGSGDAFVAKLNPGGTALQYSTYLGGSGIDNAEGIAVDVMGNAYVTGQSYSTDFPTATPLQASKGGNQDSDAFVTELNNSGSALVYSTYLGGSSMDWGNGIAVDSSGNAYVVGFTRST
;
A
#
# COMPACT_ATOMS: atom_id res chain seq x y z
N MET A 1 4.86 3.65 11.88
CA MET A 1 4.42 4.20 13.17
C MET A 1 3.84 3.07 14.01
N ARG A 2 4.15 2.99 15.31
CA ARG A 2 3.57 1.99 16.22
C ARG A 2 3.05 2.70 17.48
N MET A 3 1.81 2.37 17.89
CA MET A 3 1.22 2.86 19.14
C MET A 3 1.08 1.71 20.13
N ARG A 4 1.38 1.96 21.40
CA ARG A 4 1.30 0.96 22.47
C ARG A 4 0.75 1.56 23.75
N PHE A 5 -0.22 0.90 24.37
CA PHE A 5 -0.67 1.25 25.72
C PHE A 5 0.45 0.97 26.75
N VAL A 6 0.90 2.01 27.45
CA VAL A 6 1.95 1.95 28.46
C VAL A 6 1.34 1.54 29.79
N GLY A 7 1.89 0.52 30.45
CA GLY A 7 1.39 0.04 31.74
C GLY A 7 0.07 -0.72 31.67
N ALA A 8 -0.39 -1.07 30.47
CA ALA A 8 -1.58 -1.88 30.28
C ALA A 8 -1.37 -3.34 30.72
N ASN A 9 -2.47 -4.01 31.04
CA ASN A 9 -2.51 -5.43 31.29
C ASN A 9 -1.94 -6.22 30.09
N HIS A 10 -1.02 -7.15 30.35
CA HIS A 10 -0.36 -7.97 29.33
C HIS A 10 -1.18 -9.18 28.86
N GLY A 11 -2.27 -9.50 29.56
CA GLY A 11 -3.20 -10.57 29.19
C GLY A 11 -4.65 -10.14 29.41
N PRO A 12 -5.14 -9.11 28.69
CA PRO A 12 -6.54 -8.73 28.79
C PRO A 12 -7.41 -9.89 28.31
N ARG A 13 -8.59 -10.04 28.90
CA ARG A 13 -9.59 -10.98 28.39
C ARG A 13 -10.11 -10.41 27.07
N ILE A 14 -10.16 -11.24 26.04
CA ILE A 14 -10.63 -10.85 24.70
C ILE A 14 -11.94 -11.57 24.43
N SER A 15 -12.96 -10.83 23.98
CA SER A 15 -14.22 -11.37 23.49
C SER A 15 -14.62 -10.72 22.17
N GLY A 16 -15.51 -11.38 21.43
CA GLY A 16 -16.18 -10.79 20.28
C GLY A 16 -17.60 -10.37 20.65
N ASP A 17 -18.03 -9.19 20.21
CA ASP A 17 -19.40 -8.71 20.37
C ASP A 17 -20.09 -8.64 19.00
N GLU A 18 -21.43 -8.68 19.01
CA GLU A 18 -22.25 -8.61 17.79
C GLU A 18 -21.82 -9.68 16.76
N GLN A 19 -22.07 -10.95 17.12
CA GLN A 19 -21.74 -12.08 16.24
C GLN A 19 -22.42 -11.91 14.87
N LEU A 20 -21.62 -12.00 13.82
CA LEU A 20 -22.07 -11.89 12.45
C LEU A 20 -22.61 -13.23 11.95
N PRO A 21 -23.48 -13.25 10.93
CA PRO A 21 -24.06 -14.49 10.39
C PRO A 21 -23.02 -15.45 9.76
N GLY A 22 -21.84 -14.94 9.41
CA GLY A 22 -20.78 -15.70 8.75
C GLY A 22 -19.85 -16.43 9.73
N SER A 23 -19.32 -17.56 9.31
CA SER A 23 -18.24 -18.27 9.98
C SER A 23 -17.05 -18.48 9.06
N VAL A 24 -15.85 -18.64 9.64
CA VAL A 24 -14.61 -18.90 8.92
C VAL A 24 -14.13 -20.32 9.24
N ASN A 25 -13.57 -20.98 8.23
CA ASN A 25 -12.98 -22.30 8.35
C ASN A 25 -11.51 -22.26 7.90
N TYR A 26 -10.62 -22.82 8.70
CA TYR A 26 -9.20 -23.01 8.42
C TYR A 26 -8.89 -24.51 8.33
N PHE A 27 -8.81 -25.05 7.12
CA PHE A 27 -8.38 -26.43 6.86
C PHE A 27 -6.92 -26.44 6.38
N ILE A 28 -6.00 -26.12 7.30
CA ILE A 28 -4.57 -25.99 6.97
C ILE A 28 -3.86 -27.32 7.21
N GLY A 29 -3.16 -27.83 6.19
CA GLY A 29 -2.39 -29.08 6.27
C GLY A 29 -3.25 -30.35 6.22
N ASN A 30 -2.60 -31.51 6.33
CA ASN A 30 -3.23 -32.82 6.25
C ASN A 30 -3.57 -33.45 7.62
N ASP A 31 -3.36 -32.73 8.72
CA ASP A 31 -3.76 -33.16 10.07
C ASP A 31 -5.13 -32.55 10.41
N PRO A 32 -6.22 -33.34 10.42
CA PRO A 32 -7.55 -32.85 10.76
C PRO A 32 -7.65 -32.25 12.16
N LYS A 33 -6.70 -32.54 13.06
CA LYS A 33 -6.66 -31.92 14.39
C LYS A 33 -6.25 -30.45 14.37
N GLN A 34 -5.58 -30.00 13.29
CA GLN A 34 -5.22 -28.60 13.07
C GLN A 34 -6.34 -27.82 12.37
N TRP A 35 -7.34 -28.52 11.85
CA TRP A 35 -8.47 -27.88 11.19
C TRP A 35 -9.35 -27.17 12.22
N ARG A 36 -9.76 -25.96 11.88
CA ARG A 36 -10.70 -25.16 12.68
C ARG A 36 -11.89 -24.87 11.79
N ALA A 37 -13.06 -25.40 12.13
CA ALA A 37 -14.29 -25.12 11.41
C ALA A 37 -15.23 -24.28 12.26
N GLU A 38 -16.19 -23.63 11.60
CA GLU A 38 -17.28 -22.87 12.21
C GLU A 38 -16.81 -21.80 13.20
N ILE A 39 -15.65 -21.18 12.93
CA ILE A 39 -15.17 -20.09 13.80
C ILE A 39 -16.13 -18.90 13.62
N PRO A 40 -16.81 -18.46 14.68
CA PRO A 40 -17.72 -17.34 14.61
C PRO A 40 -16.97 -16.04 14.29
N THR A 41 -17.60 -15.18 13.49
CA THR A 41 -17.11 -13.83 13.22
C THR A 41 -17.94 -12.81 14.00
N TYR A 42 -17.35 -11.66 14.30
CA TYR A 42 -17.94 -10.65 15.18
C TYR A 42 -17.71 -9.26 14.58
N ALA A 43 -18.67 -8.35 14.76
CA ALA A 43 -18.51 -6.97 14.31
C ALA A 43 -17.53 -6.17 15.18
N ARG A 44 -17.27 -6.64 16.41
CA ARG A 44 -16.38 -5.97 17.36
C ARG A 44 -15.45 -6.94 18.08
N ALA A 45 -14.24 -6.48 18.38
CA ALA A 45 -13.30 -7.16 19.26
C ALA A 45 -13.12 -6.34 20.54
N HIS A 46 -13.50 -6.92 21.67
CA HIS A 46 -13.51 -6.28 22.98
C HIS A 46 -12.35 -6.79 23.84
N TYR A 47 -11.41 -5.91 24.13
CA TYR A 47 -10.29 -6.14 25.05
C TYR A 47 -10.68 -5.58 26.41
N GLN A 48 -10.91 -6.48 27.36
CA GLN A 48 -11.39 -6.14 28.70
C GLN A 48 -10.23 -5.89 29.66
N ASN A 49 -10.38 -4.87 30.50
CA ASN A 49 -9.44 -4.44 31.53
C ASN A 49 -8.01 -4.26 30.98
N VAL A 50 -7.88 -3.50 29.88
CA VAL A 50 -6.60 -3.05 29.35
C VAL A 50 -5.91 -2.15 30.38
N TYR A 51 -6.67 -1.29 31.06
CA TYR A 51 -6.34 -0.79 32.39
C TYR A 51 -7.44 -1.21 33.37
N SER A 52 -7.21 -1.12 34.68
CA SER A 52 -8.27 -1.37 35.65
C SER A 52 -9.45 -0.41 35.40
N GLY A 53 -10.60 -0.96 35.01
CA GLY A 53 -11.80 -0.21 34.64
C GLY A 53 -11.70 0.56 33.30
N VAL A 54 -10.80 0.14 32.40
CA VAL A 54 -10.74 0.64 31.03
C VAL A 54 -10.65 -0.51 30.04
N ASP A 55 -11.61 -0.56 29.14
CA ASP A 55 -11.67 -1.49 28.03
C ASP A 55 -11.30 -0.80 26.71
N VAL A 56 -10.86 -1.59 25.73
CA VAL A 56 -10.68 -1.15 24.34
C VAL A 56 -11.61 -1.97 23.46
N VAL A 57 -12.47 -1.32 22.69
CA VAL A 57 -13.35 -2.00 21.73
C VAL A 57 -12.97 -1.57 20.33
N TYR A 58 -12.51 -2.53 19.52
CA TYR A 58 -12.25 -2.31 18.10
C TYR A 58 -13.50 -2.68 17.30
N TYR A 59 -13.86 -1.85 16.35
CA TYR A 59 -14.97 -2.11 15.44
C TYR A 59 -14.71 -1.38 14.11
N GLY A 60 -15.39 -1.80 13.05
CA GLY A 60 -15.21 -1.17 11.75
C GLY A 60 -16.46 -1.14 10.90
N THR A 61 -16.52 -0.15 10.03
CA THR A 61 -17.41 -0.12 8.86
C THR A 61 -16.54 -0.28 7.61
N PRO A 62 -17.10 -0.64 6.44
CA PRO A 62 -16.31 -0.75 5.22
C PRO A 62 -15.47 0.53 4.99
N GLY A 63 -14.14 0.40 4.99
CA GLY A 63 -13.21 1.52 4.80
C GLY A 63 -12.80 2.30 6.06
N HIS A 64 -13.25 1.90 7.25
CA HIS A 64 -12.93 2.56 8.51
C HIS A 64 -12.77 1.55 9.65
N LEU A 65 -11.57 1.45 10.23
CA LEU A 65 -11.33 0.79 11.50
C LEU A 65 -11.25 1.86 12.60
N GLU A 66 -12.08 1.71 13.62
CA GLU A 66 -12.14 2.60 14.79
C GLU A 66 -11.86 1.80 16.06
N TYR A 67 -11.59 2.51 17.15
CA TYR A 67 -11.61 1.92 18.48
C TYR A 67 -12.12 2.91 19.51
N ASP A 68 -12.90 2.40 20.44
CA ASP A 68 -13.37 3.13 21.61
C ASP A 68 -12.54 2.72 22.84
N LEU A 69 -12.21 3.70 23.67
CA LEU A 69 -11.79 3.50 25.05
C LEU A 69 -13.03 3.65 25.93
N LEU A 70 -13.50 2.54 26.49
CA LEU A 70 -14.62 2.55 27.45
C LEU A 70 -14.05 2.67 28.85
N ILE A 71 -14.42 3.74 29.55
CA ILE A 71 -13.91 4.07 30.88
C ILE A 71 -15.04 3.94 31.88
N ASP A 72 -14.88 3.05 32.85
CA ASP A 72 -15.88 2.79 33.89
C ASP A 72 -16.12 4.02 34.79
N PRO A 73 -17.30 4.12 35.42
CA PRO A 73 -17.60 5.17 36.39
C PRO A 73 -16.50 5.31 37.45
N GLY A 74 -16.13 6.55 37.75
CA GLY A 74 -15.12 6.88 38.75
C GLY A 74 -13.66 6.76 38.29
N VAL A 75 -13.35 6.02 37.22
CA VAL A 75 -11.98 5.85 36.71
C VAL A 75 -11.45 7.16 36.11
N ASP A 76 -10.19 7.51 36.40
CA ASP A 76 -9.54 8.71 35.88
C ASP A 76 -8.96 8.43 34.47
N PRO A 77 -9.43 9.11 33.41
CA PRO A 77 -8.91 8.93 32.04
C PRO A 77 -7.40 9.19 31.90
N LYS A 78 -6.78 9.92 32.84
CA LYS A 78 -5.35 10.25 32.81
C LYS A 78 -4.42 9.04 32.90
N ILE A 79 -4.93 7.91 33.42
CA ILE A 79 -4.16 6.65 33.49
C ILE A 79 -3.82 6.14 32.08
N ILE A 80 -4.64 6.46 31.09
CA ILE A 80 -4.46 6.01 29.71
C ILE A 80 -3.27 6.76 29.11
N THR A 81 -2.28 6.00 28.67
CA THR A 81 -1.06 6.53 28.07
C THR A 81 -0.67 5.68 26.88
N LEU A 82 -0.57 6.29 25.71
CA LEU A 82 -0.05 5.62 24.52
C LEU A 82 1.37 6.11 24.24
N GLU A 83 2.29 5.17 24.06
CA GLU A 83 3.62 5.44 23.51
C GLU A 83 3.58 5.35 22.00
N CYS A 84 4.16 6.35 21.35
CA CYS A 84 4.11 6.60 19.92
C CYS A 84 5.52 6.43 19.35
N GLN A 85 5.81 5.25 18.83
CA GLN A 85 7.13 4.89 18.29
C GLN A 85 7.21 5.11 16.78
N GLY A 86 8.31 5.69 16.31
CA GLY A 86 8.57 5.97 14.89
C GLY A 86 8.15 7.37 14.42
N ALA A 87 7.78 8.26 15.34
CA ALA A 87 7.61 9.69 15.06
C ALA A 87 8.86 10.48 15.48
N ASN A 88 9.38 11.29 14.57
CA ASN A 88 10.47 12.23 14.80
C ASN A 88 10.00 13.43 15.62
N LYS A 89 8.73 13.83 15.44
CA LYS A 89 8.10 14.94 16.16
C LYS A 89 6.62 14.67 16.34
N MET A 90 6.06 15.12 17.46
CA MET A 90 4.62 15.12 17.70
C MET A 90 4.16 16.53 18.07
N ARG A 91 2.99 16.93 17.57
CA ARG A 91 2.34 18.19 17.93
C ARG A 91 0.83 18.05 17.92
N ILE A 92 0.15 18.89 18.68
CA ILE A 92 -1.30 19.09 18.56
C ILE A 92 -1.52 20.38 17.79
N ASP A 93 -2.31 20.34 16.71
CA ASP A 93 -2.61 21.54 15.92
C ASP A 93 -3.75 22.38 16.53
N ALA A 94 -4.04 23.53 15.93
CA ALA A 94 -5.10 24.43 16.39
C ALA A 94 -6.51 23.79 16.36
N GLY A 95 -6.72 22.75 15.56
CA GLY A 95 -7.96 21.96 15.51
C GLY A 95 -8.03 20.87 16.59
N GLY A 96 -6.96 20.68 17.37
CA GLY A 96 -6.86 19.60 18.36
C GLY A 96 -6.46 18.25 17.76
N ASN A 97 -6.05 18.21 16.49
CA ASN A 97 -5.58 16.98 15.86
C ASN A 97 -4.13 16.71 16.27
N LEU A 98 -3.83 15.44 16.50
CA LEU A 98 -2.49 14.99 16.81
C LEU A 98 -1.74 14.67 15.51
N ARG A 99 -0.62 15.37 15.29
CA ARG A 99 0.21 15.25 14.10
C ARG A 99 1.54 14.61 14.45
N PHE A 100 1.96 13.65 13.65
CA PHE A 100 3.22 12.94 13.77
C PHE A 100 4.06 13.19 12.52
N LEU A 101 5.24 13.79 12.70
CA LEU A 101 6.24 13.80 11.65
C LEU A 101 6.96 12.45 11.66
N ILE A 102 6.81 11.67 10.59
CA ILE A 102 7.49 10.39 10.38
C ILE A 102 8.44 10.51 9.18
N ALA A 103 9.29 9.50 8.95
CA ALA A 103 10.29 9.53 7.88
C ALA A 103 9.72 9.79 6.46
N GLY A 104 8.45 9.43 6.23
CA GLY A 104 7.76 9.59 4.93
C GLY A 104 6.71 10.70 4.86
N GLY A 105 6.61 11.58 5.86
CA GLY A 105 5.62 12.69 5.85
C GLY A 105 4.96 12.95 7.19
N GLU A 106 3.78 13.57 7.17
CA GLU A 106 2.99 13.85 8.37
C GLU A 106 1.77 12.90 8.44
N MET A 107 1.63 12.17 9.56
CA MET A 107 0.45 11.38 9.87
C MET A 107 -0.46 12.18 10.81
N VAL A 108 -1.77 12.10 10.64
CA VAL A 108 -2.75 12.84 11.46
C VAL A 108 -3.75 11.88 12.10
N LEU A 109 -3.88 11.99 13.42
CA LEU A 109 -5.04 11.49 14.16
C LEU A 109 -5.95 12.67 14.49
N GLY A 110 -7.21 12.57 14.09
CA GLY A 110 -8.20 13.60 14.37
C GLY A 110 -8.43 13.75 15.87
N LYS A 111 -8.81 14.97 16.29
CA LYS A 111 -9.20 15.26 17.67
C LYS A 111 -10.20 14.19 18.16
N PRO A 112 -9.98 13.57 19.34
CA PRO A 112 -10.83 12.49 19.78
C PRO A 112 -12.23 13.01 20.13
N ARG A 113 -13.25 12.21 19.85
CA ARG A 113 -14.61 12.46 20.32
C ARG A 113 -14.71 11.89 21.74
N ILE A 114 -15.16 12.71 22.68
CA ILE A 114 -15.33 12.30 24.08
C ILE A 114 -16.78 12.52 24.47
N TYR A 115 -17.45 11.51 25.01
CA TYR A 115 -18.88 11.57 25.29
C TYR A 115 -19.35 10.59 26.37
N GLN A 116 -20.53 10.88 26.94
CA GLN A 116 -21.28 9.96 27.78
C GLN A 116 -22.61 9.62 27.10
N MET A 117 -23.08 8.38 27.25
CA MET A 117 -24.41 7.98 26.78
C MET A 117 -25.47 8.63 27.68
N THR A 118 -26.56 9.12 27.07
CA THR A 118 -27.71 9.62 27.85
C THR A 118 -28.78 8.53 27.99
N ALA A 119 -29.65 8.66 29.00
CA ALA A 119 -30.71 7.68 29.29
C ALA A 119 -31.69 7.43 28.14
N SER A 120 -31.73 8.30 27.13
CA SER A 120 -32.57 8.23 25.93
C SER A 120 -32.03 7.31 24.81
N GLY A 121 -31.00 6.50 25.10
CA GLY A 121 -30.51 5.44 24.21
C GLY A 121 -29.29 5.83 23.35
N PRO A 122 -28.79 4.90 22.51
CA PRO A 122 -27.48 4.99 21.84
C PRO A 122 -27.29 6.21 20.91
N SER A 123 -28.40 6.80 20.43
CA SER A 123 -28.43 7.93 19.50
C SER A 123 -28.25 9.29 20.19
N HIS A 124 -28.30 9.34 21.53
CA HIS A 124 -28.21 10.59 22.29
C HIS A 124 -26.93 10.58 23.14
N ARG A 125 -25.86 11.18 22.59
CA ARG A 125 -24.55 11.31 23.24
C ARG A 125 -24.38 12.72 23.81
N LYS A 126 -23.99 12.84 25.07
CA LYS A 126 -23.56 14.12 25.67
C LYS A 126 -22.08 14.29 25.40
N SER A 127 -21.73 15.22 24.50
CA SER A 127 -20.32 15.53 24.22
C SER A 127 -19.66 16.15 25.45
N ILE A 128 -18.46 15.67 25.76
CA ILE A 128 -17.60 16.20 26.82
C ILE A 128 -16.41 16.88 26.16
N ALA A 129 -16.10 18.10 26.59
CA ALA A 129 -14.95 18.82 26.07
C ALA A 129 -13.65 18.06 26.40
N GLY A 130 -12.70 18.04 25.48
CA GLY A 130 -11.41 17.39 25.72
C GLY A 130 -10.60 17.22 24.44
N GLY A 131 -9.49 16.49 24.56
CA GLY A 131 -8.56 16.26 23.45
C GLY A 131 -7.31 15.50 23.87
N TYR A 132 -6.36 15.39 22.95
CA TYR A 132 -5.05 14.82 23.26
C TYR A 132 -4.23 15.74 24.17
N VAL A 133 -3.30 15.14 24.92
CA VAL A 133 -2.22 15.84 25.62
C VAL A 133 -0.91 15.15 25.30
N LEU A 134 0.12 15.93 24.95
CA LEU A 134 1.49 15.43 24.80
C LEU A 134 2.11 15.17 26.17
N LYS A 135 2.69 13.98 26.34
CA LYS A 135 3.46 13.58 27.51
C LYS A 135 4.94 13.41 27.11
N ALA A 136 5.83 13.36 28.10
CA ALA A 136 7.26 13.11 27.87
C ALA A 136 7.49 11.74 27.17
N SER A 137 8.68 11.57 26.57
CA SER A 137 9.13 10.30 25.98
C SER A 137 8.22 9.77 24.86
N ASN A 138 7.81 10.63 23.94
CA ASN A 138 6.93 10.29 22.82
C ASN A 138 5.63 9.62 23.25
N ARG A 139 4.98 10.15 24.28
CA ARG A 139 3.70 9.64 24.76
C ARG A 139 2.58 10.63 24.58
N ILE A 140 1.37 10.11 24.49
CA ILE A 140 0.13 10.89 24.52
C ILE A 140 -0.81 10.36 25.58
N GLY A 141 -1.70 11.21 26.05
CA GLY A 141 -2.87 10.83 26.82
C GLY A 141 -4.05 11.72 26.45
N PHE A 142 -5.05 11.75 27.31
CA PHE A 142 -6.27 12.49 27.10
C PHE A 142 -6.50 13.50 28.21
N GLN A 143 -6.92 14.71 27.85
CA GLN A 143 -7.52 15.67 28.77
C GLN A 143 -9.02 15.68 28.53
N VAL A 144 -9.76 15.58 29.62
CA VAL A 144 -11.22 15.54 29.64
C VAL A 144 -11.68 16.68 30.55
N GLY A 145 -12.64 17.48 30.08
CA GLY A 145 -13.32 18.52 30.85
C GLY A 145 -14.33 17.94 31.83
N GLU A 146 -15.15 18.78 32.46
CA GLU A 146 -16.14 18.33 33.44
C GLU A 146 -17.16 17.34 32.86
N TYR A 147 -17.41 16.25 33.58
CA TYR A 147 -18.35 15.18 33.20
C TYR A 147 -18.96 14.52 34.44
N ASP A 148 -20.02 13.73 34.27
CA ASP A 148 -20.62 12.98 35.38
C ASP A 148 -19.79 11.74 35.68
N ARG A 149 -19.04 11.73 36.78
CA ARG A 149 -18.19 10.60 37.16
C ARG A 149 -18.96 9.34 37.59
N GLY A 150 -20.29 9.44 37.79
CA GLY A 150 -21.16 8.31 38.04
C GLY A 150 -21.57 7.54 36.78
N GLN A 151 -21.21 8.04 35.59
CA GLN A 151 -21.54 7.46 34.30
C GLN A 151 -20.27 7.03 33.55
N PRO A 152 -20.33 5.97 32.72
CA PRO A 152 -19.21 5.62 31.84
C PRO A 152 -18.83 6.77 30.91
N LEU A 153 -17.56 6.84 30.56
CA LEU A 153 -17.01 7.81 29.60
C LEU A 153 -16.42 7.06 28.40
N ILE A 154 -16.74 7.51 27.19
CA ILE A 154 -16.15 6.98 25.97
C ILE A 154 -15.20 8.01 25.35
N VAL A 155 -13.99 7.56 24.99
CA VAL A 155 -13.02 8.31 24.18
C VAL A 155 -12.80 7.56 22.87
N ASP A 156 -13.09 8.22 21.75
CA ASP A 156 -13.06 7.71 20.37
C ASP A 156 -11.99 8.48 19.57
N PRO A 157 -10.78 7.94 19.39
CA PRO A 157 -9.72 8.54 18.55
C PRO A 157 -10.02 8.39 17.06
N VAL A 158 -10.03 9.51 16.32
CA VAL A 158 -10.39 9.52 14.89
C VAL A 158 -9.18 9.16 14.01
N LEU A 159 -9.22 8.01 13.35
CA LEU A 159 -8.28 7.61 12.28
C LEU A 159 -8.69 8.27 10.95
N SER A 160 -7.76 8.92 10.23
CA SER A 160 -8.09 9.69 9.01
C SER A 160 -8.73 8.83 7.90
N TYR A 161 -8.18 7.65 7.60
CA TYR A 161 -8.87 6.54 6.93
C TYR A 161 -8.02 5.26 7.01
N SER A 162 -8.65 4.11 6.78
CA SER A 162 -7.97 2.84 6.55
C SER A 162 -8.90 1.96 5.72
N THR A 163 -8.54 1.66 4.48
CA THR A 163 -9.40 0.90 3.58
C THR A 163 -8.83 -0.48 3.24
N TYR A 164 -9.68 -1.34 2.70
CA TYR A 164 -9.33 -2.64 2.15
C TYR A 164 -9.25 -2.52 0.62
N LEU A 165 -8.17 -3.01 0.02
CA LEU A 165 -7.95 -3.03 -1.41
C LEU A 165 -7.59 -4.46 -1.84
N GLY A 166 -8.59 -5.20 -2.29
CA GLY A 166 -8.49 -6.60 -2.67
C GLY A 166 -9.86 -7.19 -2.98
N GLY A 167 -9.91 -8.42 -3.48
CA GLY A 167 -11.13 -9.17 -3.75
C GLY A 167 -11.14 -10.53 -3.06
N SER A 168 -11.77 -11.51 -3.70
CA SER A 168 -11.95 -12.88 -3.20
C SER A 168 -10.74 -13.80 -3.37
N GLY A 169 -9.79 -13.41 -4.22
CA GLY A 169 -8.56 -14.14 -4.52
C GLY A 169 -7.38 -13.68 -3.66
N PHE A 170 -6.18 -13.96 -4.15
CA PHE A 170 -4.96 -13.40 -3.56
C PHE A 170 -4.68 -12.05 -4.20
N ASP A 171 -4.31 -11.08 -3.37
CA ASP A 171 -3.96 -9.72 -3.78
C ASP A 171 -2.71 -9.29 -3.03
N ALA A 172 -1.76 -8.67 -3.73
CA ALA A 172 -0.57 -8.11 -3.11
C ALA A 172 -0.27 -6.73 -3.70
N GLY A 173 -0.21 -5.72 -2.82
CA GLY A 173 0.39 -4.43 -3.15
C GLY A 173 1.91 -4.50 -3.04
N THR A 174 2.62 -4.04 -4.06
CA THR A 174 4.08 -4.14 -4.16
C THR A 174 4.76 -2.78 -4.07
N ALA A 175 4.12 -1.72 -4.54
CA ALA A 175 4.65 -0.36 -4.48
C ALA A 175 3.56 0.70 -4.32
N ILE A 176 3.99 1.84 -3.80
CA ILE A 176 3.14 2.99 -3.48
C ILE A 176 3.85 4.30 -3.86
N ALA A 177 3.09 5.25 -4.38
CA ALA A 177 3.52 6.62 -4.63
C ALA A 177 2.45 7.62 -4.18
N VAL A 178 2.85 8.87 -3.92
CA VAL A 178 1.94 9.94 -3.49
C VAL A 178 2.21 11.19 -4.31
N ASP A 179 1.16 11.80 -4.85
CA ASP A 179 1.29 13.06 -5.60
C ASP A 179 1.30 14.30 -4.68
N SER A 180 1.54 15.48 -5.25
CA SER A 180 1.57 16.74 -4.50
C SER A 180 0.20 17.16 -3.92
N PHE A 181 -0.89 16.55 -4.37
CA PHE A 181 -2.24 16.77 -3.85
C PHE A 181 -2.61 15.78 -2.73
N GLY A 182 -1.72 14.84 -2.41
CA GLY A 182 -1.92 13.81 -1.39
C GLY A 182 -2.73 12.61 -1.89
N ASN A 183 -2.98 12.47 -3.20
CA ASN A 183 -3.56 11.25 -3.73
C ASN A 183 -2.53 10.12 -3.65
N THR A 184 -2.96 8.95 -3.23
CA THR A 184 -2.13 7.76 -3.09
C THR A 184 -2.33 6.84 -4.28
N TYR A 185 -1.25 6.34 -4.84
CA TYR A 185 -1.23 5.41 -5.96
C TYR A 185 -0.60 4.10 -5.51
N VAL A 186 -1.30 2.98 -5.72
CA VAL A 186 -0.84 1.64 -5.35
C VAL A 186 -0.79 0.78 -6.60
N THR A 187 0.29 0.04 -6.78
CA THR A 187 0.36 -1.04 -7.76
C THR A 187 0.68 -2.37 -7.08
N GLY A 188 0.51 -3.45 -7.83
CA GLY A 188 0.64 -4.79 -7.33
C GLY A 188 0.12 -5.79 -8.34
N PHE A 189 -0.28 -6.95 -7.84
CA PHE A 189 -0.89 -7.99 -8.64
C PHE A 189 -2.01 -8.70 -7.88
N THR A 190 -2.95 -9.26 -8.64
CA THR A 190 -4.19 -9.83 -8.12
C THR A 190 -4.65 -11.03 -8.94
N ARG A 191 -5.27 -12.00 -8.26
CA ARG A 191 -6.00 -13.13 -8.84
C ARG A 191 -7.50 -13.03 -8.60
N SER A 192 -7.97 -11.87 -8.17
CA SER A 192 -9.36 -11.64 -7.78
C SER A 192 -10.17 -11.13 -8.97
N PRO A 193 -11.11 -11.93 -9.53
CA PRO A 193 -12.00 -11.46 -10.59
C PRO A 193 -12.91 -10.30 -10.14
N ASP A 194 -13.14 -10.21 -8.83
CA ASP A 194 -13.92 -9.20 -8.12
C ASP A 194 -13.04 -8.12 -7.47
N PHE A 195 -11.78 -7.95 -7.90
CA PHE A 195 -10.95 -6.83 -7.44
C PHE A 195 -11.70 -5.50 -7.62
N PRO A 196 -11.61 -4.56 -6.67
CA PRO A 196 -12.43 -3.35 -6.65
C PRO A 196 -12.01 -2.37 -7.75
N VAL A 197 -12.43 -2.62 -8.98
CA VAL A 197 -12.23 -1.75 -10.15
C VAL A 197 -13.31 -0.67 -10.21
N ILE A 198 -12.95 0.48 -10.78
CA ILE A 198 -13.89 1.59 -10.98
C ILE A 198 -14.36 1.61 -12.43
N THR A 199 -15.68 1.64 -12.65
CA THR A 199 -16.27 1.73 -13.99
C THR A 199 -15.69 2.90 -14.77
N GLY A 200 -15.31 2.65 -16.02
CA GLY A 200 -14.67 3.65 -16.89
C GLY A 200 -13.15 3.69 -16.79
N SER A 201 -12.53 2.88 -15.93
CA SER A 201 -11.08 2.69 -15.92
C SER A 201 -10.60 1.86 -17.13
N LEU A 202 -9.30 1.89 -17.40
CA LEU A 202 -8.65 1.27 -18.57
C LEU A 202 -9.07 -0.19 -18.84
N GLN A 203 -8.98 -1.04 -17.83
CA GLN A 203 -9.30 -2.47 -17.91
C GLN A 203 -10.07 -2.88 -16.65
N THR A 204 -11.36 -3.23 -16.82
CA THR A 204 -12.28 -3.56 -15.73
C THR A 204 -12.46 -5.06 -15.50
N SER A 205 -11.63 -5.89 -16.15
CA SER A 205 -11.70 -7.34 -16.06
C SER A 205 -10.28 -7.92 -16.18
N CYS A 206 -9.87 -8.77 -15.25
CA CYS A 206 -8.56 -9.40 -15.29
C CYS A 206 -8.49 -10.53 -16.33
N GLY A 207 -7.30 -10.73 -16.87
CA GLY A 207 -7.03 -11.68 -17.94
C GLY A 207 -7.76 -11.32 -19.24
N THR A 208 -7.90 -12.31 -20.12
CA THR A 208 -8.68 -12.19 -21.36
C THR A 208 -10.12 -12.69 -21.21
N THR A 209 -10.44 -13.32 -20.08
CA THR A 209 -11.74 -13.95 -19.80
C THR A 209 -12.55 -13.23 -18.72
N GLY A 210 -11.97 -12.25 -18.03
CA GLY A 210 -12.57 -11.63 -16.84
C GLY A 210 -12.56 -12.52 -15.59
N THR A 211 -11.85 -13.65 -15.63
CA THR A 211 -11.67 -14.57 -14.49
C THR A 211 -10.20 -14.75 -14.14
N CYS A 212 -9.37 -13.78 -14.52
CA CYS A 212 -7.91 -13.81 -14.39
C CYS A 212 -7.33 -15.09 -15.03
N ASN A 213 -8.00 -15.56 -16.10
CA ASN A 213 -7.72 -16.82 -16.79
C ASN A 213 -7.61 -18.04 -15.84
N GLY A 214 -8.37 -18.02 -14.74
CA GLY A 214 -8.48 -19.09 -13.73
C GLY A 214 -7.36 -19.10 -12.68
N TYR A 215 -6.12 -18.81 -13.05
CA TYR A 215 -4.96 -18.93 -12.13
C TYR A 215 -3.83 -17.92 -12.39
N PHE A 216 -3.98 -17.00 -13.34
CA PHE A 216 -2.93 -16.02 -13.63
C PHE A 216 -3.15 -14.73 -12.85
N TRP A 217 -2.04 -14.07 -12.52
CA TRP A 217 -2.06 -12.75 -11.89
C TRP A 217 -2.16 -11.67 -12.96
N ASP A 218 -2.96 -10.66 -12.73
CA ASP A 218 -2.88 -9.40 -13.48
C ASP A 218 -2.30 -8.31 -12.59
N ALA A 219 -1.54 -7.38 -13.17
CA ALA A 219 -1.14 -6.20 -12.45
C ALA A 219 -2.38 -5.32 -12.18
N PHE A 220 -2.36 -4.54 -11.11
CA PHE A 220 -3.36 -3.52 -10.87
C PHE A 220 -2.73 -2.15 -10.61
N ILE A 221 -3.53 -1.10 -10.83
CA ILE A 221 -3.21 0.26 -10.44
C ILE A 221 -4.46 0.85 -9.79
N ALA A 222 -4.32 1.32 -8.55
CA ALA A 222 -5.37 2.01 -7.82
C ALA A 222 -4.91 3.41 -7.41
N LYS A 223 -5.76 4.42 -7.62
CA LYS A 223 -5.59 5.77 -7.10
C LYS A 223 -6.66 6.04 -6.05
N LEU A 224 -6.25 6.50 -4.88
CA LEU A 224 -7.10 6.91 -3.77
C LEU A 224 -6.90 8.41 -3.54
N ASN A 225 -7.98 9.12 -3.24
CA ASN A 225 -7.88 10.51 -2.82
C ASN A 225 -7.34 10.62 -1.37
N PRO A 226 -7.06 11.82 -0.83
CA PRO A 226 -6.54 11.98 0.53
C PRO A 226 -7.49 11.50 1.65
N SER A 227 -8.75 11.21 1.34
CA SER A 227 -9.71 10.61 2.28
C SER A 227 -9.81 9.08 2.14
N GLY A 228 -8.98 8.46 1.30
CA GLY A 228 -9.00 7.01 1.07
C GLY A 228 -10.12 6.53 0.16
N THR A 229 -10.82 7.43 -0.53
CA THR A 229 -11.85 7.08 -1.50
C THR A 229 -11.19 6.75 -2.85
N PRO A 230 -11.49 5.59 -3.47
CA PRO A 230 -11.00 5.27 -4.81
C PRO A 230 -11.41 6.32 -5.84
N VAL A 231 -10.42 6.85 -6.55
CA VAL A 231 -10.58 7.73 -7.72
C VAL A 231 -10.67 6.89 -8.99
N TYR A 232 -9.73 5.95 -9.14
CA TYR A 232 -9.80 4.89 -10.15
C TYR A 232 -9.11 3.64 -9.64
N SER A 233 -9.45 2.50 -10.24
CA SER A 233 -8.80 1.21 -9.98
C SER A 233 -8.99 0.34 -11.22
N THR A 234 -7.89 -0.19 -11.74
CA THR A 234 -7.84 -0.90 -13.02
C THR A 234 -6.87 -2.06 -12.97
N PHE A 235 -7.15 -3.09 -13.77
CA PHE A 235 -6.15 -4.07 -14.13
C PHE A 235 -5.19 -3.51 -15.21
N LEU A 236 -4.07 -4.20 -15.41
CA LEU A 236 -3.16 -4.04 -16.52
C LEU A 236 -2.50 -5.40 -16.77
N GLY A 237 -2.92 -6.10 -17.81
CA GLY A 237 -2.42 -7.45 -18.08
C GLY A 237 -2.98 -8.06 -19.36
N GLY A 238 -2.52 -9.27 -19.65
CA GLY A 238 -2.87 -10.07 -20.82
C GLY A 238 -3.29 -11.49 -20.46
N SER A 239 -2.81 -12.49 -21.19
CA SER A 239 -3.21 -13.89 -21.00
C SER A 239 -2.39 -14.65 -19.96
N GLY A 240 -1.19 -14.17 -19.62
CA GLY A 240 -0.23 -14.77 -18.69
C GLY A 240 -0.20 -14.05 -17.33
N ASN A 241 0.87 -14.28 -16.56
CA ASN A 241 1.09 -13.55 -15.31
C ASN A 241 1.67 -12.16 -15.59
N ASP A 242 1.06 -11.14 -15.01
CA ASP A 242 1.49 -9.75 -15.07
C ASP A 242 1.58 -9.19 -13.65
N MET A 243 2.67 -8.51 -13.33
CA MET A 243 2.93 -8.00 -11.98
C MET A 243 3.43 -6.57 -12.04
N GLY A 244 2.68 -5.63 -11.46
CA GLY A 244 3.21 -4.31 -11.13
C GLY A 244 4.15 -4.45 -9.94
N LYS A 245 5.38 -3.94 -10.05
CA LYS A 245 6.40 -4.04 -9.00
C LYS A 245 6.86 -2.67 -8.49
N ALA A 246 6.81 -1.66 -9.34
CA ALA A 246 7.19 -0.30 -8.99
C ALA A 246 6.19 0.71 -9.59
N ILE A 247 5.98 1.83 -8.89
CA ILE A 247 5.14 2.92 -9.36
C ILE A 247 5.77 4.28 -9.06
N GLY A 248 5.75 5.18 -10.04
CA GLY A 248 6.10 6.59 -9.94
C GLY A 248 4.94 7.46 -10.43
N VAL A 249 4.91 8.74 -10.04
CA VAL A 249 3.85 9.68 -10.44
C VAL A 249 4.49 11.02 -10.80
N ASP A 250 4.10 11.60 -11.93
CA ASP A 250 4.59 12.93 -12.33
C ASP A 250 3.71 14.07 -11.78
N ALA A 251 4.15 15.31 -12.00
CA ALA A 251 3.44 16.51 -11.52
C ALA A 251 2.04 16.70 -12.12
N SER A 252 1.71 16.03 -13.23
CA SER A 252 0.36 16.02 -13.82
C SER A 252 -0.56 14.99 -13.16
N GLY A 253 -0.01 14.11 -12.33
CA GLY A 253 -0.73 13.00 -11.71
C GLY A 253 -0.81 11.75 -12.59
N ALA A 254 -0.01 11.67 -13.67
CA ALA A 254 0.08 10.46 -14.50
C ALA A 254 0.92 9.41 -13.77
N ALA A 255 0.45 8.16 -13.77
CA ALA A 255 1.10 7.06 -13.08
C ALA A 255 2.00 6.27 -14.04
N TYR A 256 3.23 5.98 -13.62
CA TYR A 256 4.22 5.20 -14.35
C TYR A 256 4.45 3.90 -13.60
N ILE A 257 4.20 2.77 -14.25
CA ILE A 257 4.28 1.45 -13.65
C ILE A 257 5.39 0.69 -14.35
N ALA A 258 6.24 0.06 -13.57
CA ALA A 258 7.20 -0.92 -14.06
C ALA A 258 6.97 -2.27 -13.37
N GLY A 259 7.27 -3.34 -14.09
CA GLY A 259 7.02 -4.68 -13.60
C GLY A 259 7.49 -5.77 -14.53
N GLN A 260 6.86 -6.94 -14.40
CA GLN A 260 7.12 -8.12 -15.22
C GLN A 260 5.84 -8.61 -15.87
N THR A 261 5.94 -9.04 -17.12
CA THR A 261 4.86 -9.65 -17.88
C THR A 261 5.33 -10.97 -18.50
N PHE A 262 4.47 -11.98 -18.40
CA PHE A 262 4.58 -13.24 -19.12
C PHE A 262 3.52 -13.35 -20.24
N SER A 263 2.87 -12.23 -20.56
CA SER A 263 1.78 -12.13 -21.51
C SER A 263 2.32 -11.69 -22.87
N SER A 264 2.24 -12.54 -23.90
CA SER A 264 2.61 -12.13 -25.26
C SER A 264 1.66 -11.09 -25.87
N ASN A 265 0.49 -10.94 -25.26
CA ASN A 265 -0.56 -9.98 -25.59
C ASN A 265 -0.72 -8.89 -24.52
N PHE A 266 0.33 -8.59 -23.74
CA PHE A 266 0.31 -7.48 -22.79
C PHE A 266 -0.08 -6.17 -23.51
N PRO A 267 -0.89 -5.29 -22.88
CA PRO A 267 -1.30 -4.05 -23.50
C PRO A 267 -0.10 -3.15 -23.83
N THR A 268 0.15 -2.93 -25.13
CA THR A 268 1.16 -1.99 -25.63
C THR A 268 0.51 -0.91 -26.49
N THR A 269 1.15 0.25 -26.60
CA THR A 269 0.65 1.37 -27.40
C THR A 269 1.37 1.46 -28.75
N ALA A 270 0.68 1.97 -29.77
CA ALA A 270 1.31 2.24 -31.05
C ALA A 270 2.47 3.24 -30.89
N GLY A 271 3.61 2.96 -31.53
CA GLY A 271 4.81 3.79 -31.44
C GLY A 271 5.61 3.64 -30.15
N ALA A 272 5.23 2.71 -29.26
CA ALA A 272 6.05 2.30 -28.13
C ALA A 272 7.39 1.70 -28.59
N PHE A 273 8.40 1.78 -27.72
CA PHE A 273 9.76 1.28 -27.98
C PHE A 273 9.77 -0.18 -28.46
N LYS A 274 9.01 -1.05 -27.78
CA LYS A 274 8.87 -2.47 -28.12
C LYS A 274 7.43 -2.92 -27.89
N THR A 275 6.77 -3.35 -28.96
CA THR A 275 5.37 -3.81 -28.96
C THR A 275 5.22 -5.32 -29.03
N THR A 276 6.33 -6.05 -29.16
CA THR A 276 6.37 -7.51 -29.23
C THR A 276 7.09 -8.08 -28.02
N TYR A 277 6.59 -9.21 -27.55
CA TYR A 277 7.16 -9.94 -26.42
C TYR A 277 8.51 -10.58 -26.81
N GLY A 278 9.54 -10.38 -25.97
CA GLY A 278 10.92 -10.72 -26.28
C GLY A 278 11.30 -12.18 -26.11
N GLY A 279 10.70 -12.86 -25.13
CA GLY A 279 11.14 -14.21 -24.79
C GLY A 279 10.34 -14.90 -23.70
N SER A 280 11.01 -15.23 -22.59
CA SER A 280 10.43 -16.07 -21.54
C SER A 280 9.74 -15.28 -20.42
N GLY A 281 9.95 -13.96 -20.38
CA GLY A 281 9.36 -13.01 -19.45
C GLY A 281 9.99 -11.65 -19.71
N ASP A 282 9.23 -10.62 -20.03
CA ASP A 282 9.78 -9.29 -20.28
C ASP A 282 9.46 -8.38 -19.10
N ALA A 283 10.34 -7.43 -18.80
CA ALA A 283 9.91 -6.29 -18.02
C ALA A 283 8.92 -5.46 -18.86
N PHE A 284 8.10 -4.65 -18.21
CA PHE A 284 7.28 -3.65 -18.91
C PHE A 284 7.39 -2.29 -18.26
N VAL A 285 7.08 -1.25 -19.03
CA VAL A 285 6.89 0.11 -18.55
C VAL A 285 5.61 0.67 -19.17
N ALA A 286 4.70 1.14 -18.33
CA ALA A 286 3.42 1.71 -18.74
C ALA A 286 3.19 3.06 -18.08
N LYS A 287 2.64 4.02 -18.83
CA LYS A 287 2.22 5.33 -18.32
C LYS A 287 0.72 5.49 -18.54
N LEU A 288 -0.03 5.66 -17.45
CA LEU A 288 -1.46 5.92 -17.48
C LEU A 288 -1.72 7.43 -17.39
N ASN A 289 -2.77 7.89 -18.07
CA ASN A 289 -3.26 9.25 -17.87
C ASN A 289 -3.75 9.45 -16.40
N PRO A 290 -3.84 10.71 -15.91
CA PRO A 290 -4.21 10.97 -14.50
C PRO A 290 -5.59 10.46 -14.06
N GLY A 291 -6.47 10.16 -15.03
CA GLY A 291 -7.79 9.58 -14.80
C GLY A 291 -7.82 8.05 -14.79
N GLY A 292 -6.72 7.37 -15.11
CA GLY A 292 -6.66 5.90 -15.17
C GLY A 292 -7.49 5.27 -16.29
N THR A 293 -7.84 6.04 -17.33
CA THR A 293 -8.74 5.62 -18.41
C THR A 293 -8.02 5.24 -19.70
N ALA A 294 -6.75 5.63 -19.86
CA ALA A 294 -5.97 5.36 -21.06
C ALA A 294 -4.48 5.21 -20.75
N LEU A 295 -3.80 4.35 -21.52
CA LEU A 295 -2.35 4.32 -21.61
C LEU A 295 -1.88 5.47 -22.50
N GLN A 296 -1.04 6.36 -21.94
CA GLN A 296 -0.31 7.34 -22.72
C GLN A 296 0.84 6.68 -23.48
N TYR A 297 1.51 5.72 -22.84
CA TYR A 297 2.32 4.72 -23.52
C TYR A 297 2.35 3.40 -22.72
N SER A 298 2.67 2.30 -23.38
CA SER A 298 3.02 1.02 -22.73
C SER A 298 3.91 0.20 -23.65
N THR A 299 5.02 -0.31 -23.10
CA THR A 299 6.07 -1.02 -23.84
C THR A 299 6.57 -2.23 -23.07
N TYR A 300 6.97 -3.26 -23.80
CA TYR A 300 7.90 -4.26 -23.24
C TYR A 300 9.30 -3.64 -23.10
N LEU A 301 10.10 -4.21 -22.20
CA LEU A 301 11.50 -3.89 -21.98
C LEU A 301 12.23 -5.20 -21.62
N GLY A 302 13.05 -5.70 -22.54
CA GLY A 302 13.71 -6.99 -22.35
C GLY A 302 14.25 -7.57 -23.65
N GLY A 303 14.96 -8.68 -23.53
CA GLY A 303 15.50 -9.50 -24.62
C GLY A 303 14.84 -10.89 -24.66
N SER A 304 15.63 -11.90 -24.98
CA SER A 304 15.18 -13.31 -25.15
C SER A 304 15.00 -14.09 -23.84
N GLY A 305 15.60 -13.63 -22.76
CA GLY A 305 15.58 -14.25 -21.44
C GLY A 305 14.37 -13.85 -20.59
N ILE A 306 14.55 -13.92 -19.27
CA ILE A 306 13.62 -13.35 -18.29
C ILE A 306 14.16 -12.00 -17.84
N ASP A 307 13.34 -10.97 -17.92
CA ASP A 307 13.65 -9.61 -17.52
C ASP A 307 12.61 -9.12 -16.51
N ASN A 308 13.07 -8.36 -15.52
CA ASN A 308 12.25 -7.89 -14.41
C ASN A 308 12.58 -6.44 -14.11
N ALA A 309 11.59 -5.54 -14.11
CA ALA A 309 11.76 -4.21 -13.53
C ALA A 309 11.29 -4.19 -12.08
N GLU A 310 12.16 -3.75 -11.17
CA GLU A 310 11.91 -3.73 -9.71
C GLU A 310 11.81 -2.30 -9.17
N GLY A 311 12.37 -1.31 -9.87
CA GLY A 311 12.31 0.10 -9.47
C GLY A 311 12.01 1.03 -10.65
N ILE A 312 11.26 2.09 -10.39
CA ILE A 312 11.02 3.19 -11.34
C ILE A 312 11.12 4.54 -10.64
N ALA A 313 11.73 5.52 -11.33
CA ALA A 313 11.71 6.93 -10.97
C ALA A 313 11.37 7.76 -12.23
N VAL A 314 10.81 8.95 -12.03
CA VAL A 314 10.38 9.83 -13.14
C VAL A 314 10.98 11.21 -12.92
N ASP A 315 11.60 11.77 -13.96
CA ASP A 315 12.17 13.11 -13.89
C ASP A 315 11.16 14.21 -14.23
N VAL A 316 11.61 15.46 -14.17
CA VAL A 316 10.79 16.65 -14.47
C VAL A 316 10.41 16.78 -15.94
N MET A 317 11.10 16.08 -16.85
CA MET A 317 10.80 16.04 -18.28
C MET A 317 9.80 14.90 -18.61
N GLY A 318 9.52 14.03 -17.64
CA GLY A 318 8.64 12.87 -17.78
C GLY A 318 9.33 11.62 -18.31
N ASN A 319 10.67 11.59 -18.34
CA ASN A 319 11.40 10.37 -18.68
C ASN A 319 11.33 9.37 -17.52
N ALA A 320 11.21 8.09 -17.85
CA ALA A 320 11.12 7.01 -16.88
C ALA A 320 12.47 6.31 -16.74
N TYR A 321 13.03 6.32 -15.54
CA TYR A 321 14.26 5.62 -15.16
C TYR A 321 13.87 4.33 -14.47
N VAL A 322 14.31 3.20 -15.02
CA VAL A 322 13.92 1.87 -14.59
C VAL A 322 15.16 1.07 -14.25
N THR A 323 15.10 0.32 -13.16
CA THR A 323 16.13 -0.66 -12.80
C THR A 323 15.49 -1.99 -12.45
N GLY A 324 16.31 -3.04 -12.49
CA GLY A 324 15.85 -4.39 -12.27
C GLY A 324 16.96 -5.39 -12.56
N GLN A 325 16.58 -6.57 -13.04
CA GLN A 325 17.49 -7.62 -13.43
C GLN A 325 17.14 -8.20 -14.81
N SER A 326 18.17 -8.63 -15.53
CA SER A 326 18.07 -9.21 -16.85
C SER A 326 18.86 -10.51 -16.93
N TYR A 327 18.19 -11.60 -17.33
CA TYR A 327 18.85 -12.84 -17.72
C TYR A 327 19.22 -12.85 -19.22
N SER A 328 18.71 -11.88 -19.98
CA SER A 328 18.87 -11.74 -21.43
C SER A 328 20.29 -11.32 -21.81
N THR A 329 20.91 -12.00 -22.76
CA THR A 329 22.21 -11.58 -23.34
C THR A 329 22.05 -10.50 -24.43
N ASP A 330 20.81 -10.30 -24.86
CA ASP A 330 20.34 -9.38 -25.90
C ASP A 330 19.39 -8.31 -25.32
N PHE A 331 19.55 -7.96 -24.04
CA PHE A 331 18.79 -6.86 -23.44
C PHE A 331 19.08 -5.55 -24.19
N PRO A 332 18.06 -4.72 -24.48
CA PRO A 332 18.25 -3.54 -25.29
C PRO A 332 19.10 -2.50 -24.55
N THR A 333 20.24 -2.13 -25.15
CA THR A 333 21.15 -1.10 -24.64
C THR A 333 21.12 0.16 -25.52
N ALA A 334 21.40 1.31 -24.92
CA ALA A 334 21.53 2.60 -25.59
C ALA A 334 22.56 3.42 -24.83
N THR A 335 23.62 3.90 -25.50
CA THR A 335 24.73 4.61 -24.86
C THR A 335 25.27 3.95 -23.56
N PRO A 336 25.44 2.60 -23.51
CA PRO A 336 25.66 1.88 -22.26
C PRO A 336 27.04 2.15 -21.63
N LEU A 337 27.09 2.12 -20.30
CA LEU A 337 28.34 1.96 -19.55
C LEU A 337 28.91 0.53 -19.71
N GLN A 338 28.02 -0.47 -19.70
CA GLN A 338 28.31 -1.89 -19.88
C GLN A 338 27.36 -2.44 -20.95
N ALA A 339 27.90 -2.68 -22.14
CA ALA A 339 27.12 -3.07 -23.33
C ALA A 339 26.72 -4.55 -23.36
N SER A 340 27.30 -5.37 -22.49
CA SER A 340 27.10 -6.83 -22.50
C SER A 340 26.95 -7.36 -21.08
N LYS A 341 26.09 -8.35 -20.94
CA LYS A 341 25.84 -9.07 -19.69
C LYS A 341 27.12 -9.75 -19.19
N GLY A 342 27.50 -9.46 -17.95
CA GLY A 342 28.64 -10.07 -17.27
C GLY A 342 28.30 -11.42 -16.64
N GLY A 343 27.08 -11.53 -16.09
CA GLY A 343 26.56 -12.73 -15.46
C GLY A 343 26.27 -13.79 -16.53
N ASN A 344 27.03 -14.90 -16.50
CA ASN A 344 26.92 -15.96 -17.49
C ASN A 344 25.49 -16.52 -17.58
N GLN A 345 25.17 -17.51 -16.73
CA GLN A 345 23.83 -18.09 -16.59
C GLN A 345 22.98 -17.35 -15.54
N ASP A 346 23.59 -16.46 -14.75
CA ASP A 346 22.94 -15.61 -13.75
C ASP A 346 22.44 -14.29 -14.36
N SER A 347 21.67 -13.48 -13.63
CA SER A 347 21.22 -12.16 -14.11
C SER A 347 22.23 -11.05 -13.82
N ASP A 348 22.26 -10.03 -14.68
CA ASP A 348 22.85 -8.72 -14.36
C ASP A 348 21.76 -7.73 -13.98
N ALA A 349 22.09 -6.71 -13.18
CA ALA A 349 21.19 -5.59 -13.03
C ALA A 349 21.15 -4.80 -14.35
N PHE A 350 20.11 -3.99 -14.54
CA PHE A 350 20.09 -3.02 -15.63
C PHE A 350 19.66 -1.65 -15.13
N VAL A 351 19.99 -0.62 -15.91
CA VAL A 351 19.48 0.73 -15.74
C VAL A 351 19.06 1.23 -17.11
N THR A 352 17.80 1.64 -17.25
CA THR A 352 17.22 2.13 -18.49
C THR A 352 16.52 3.45 -18.26
N GLU A 353 16.77 4.43 -19.11
CA GLU A 353 15.99 5.66 -19.23
C GLU A 353 15.17 5.59 -20.52
N LEU A 354 13.85 5.63 -20.37
CA LEU A 354 12.89 5.69 -21.46
C LEU A 354 12.39 7.13 -21.61
N ASN A 355 12.32 7.64 -22.84
CA ASN A 355 11.82 8.99 -23.09
C ASN A 355 10.33 9.13 -22.67
N ASN A 356 9.87 10.37 -22.46
CA ASN A 356 8.49 10.67 -22.02
C ASN A 356 7.38 10.12 -22.95
N SER A 357 7.66 9.89 -24.23
CA SER A 357 6.70 9.25 -25.15
C SER A 357 6.72 7.72 -25.11
N GLY A 358 7.63 7.11 -24.37
CA GLY A 358 7.78 5.65 -24.29
C GLY A 358 8.31 5.00 -25.57
N SER A 359 8.87 5.78 -26.50
CA SER A 359 9.18 5.36 -27.87
C SER A 359 10.65 5.04 -28.11
N ALA A 360 11.56 5.51 -27.25
CA ALA A 360 13.00 5.28 -27.40
C ALA A 360 13.71 5.26 -26.05
N LEU A 361 14.77 4.46 -25.98
CA LEU A 361 15.72 4.48 -24.86
C LEU A 361 16.67 5.67 -25.04
N VAL A 362 16.77 6.52 -24.02
CA VAL A 362 17.76 7.62 -23.95
C VAL A 362 19.11 7.06 -23.48
N TYR A 363 19.05 6.17 -22.50
CA TYR A 363 20.17 5.43 -21.93
C TYR A 363 19.69 4.03 -21.55
N SER A 364 20.52 3.01 -21.73
CA SER A 364 20.26 1.67 -21.21
C SER A 364 21.54 0.85 -21.14
N THR A 365 21.82 0.29 -19.98
CA THR A 365 23.05 -0.46 -19.69
C THR A 365 22.75 -1.69 -18.86
N TYR A 366 23.59 -2.72 -19.01
CA TYR A 366 23.78 -3.69 -17.93
C TYR A 366 24.55 -3.04 -16.77
N LEU A 367 24.47 -3.63 -15.60
CA LEU A 367 25.20 -3.25 -14.41
C LEU A 367 25.45 -4.50 -13.56
N GLY A 368 26.64 -5.08 -13.68
CA GLY A 368 26.96 -6.31 -12.96
C GLY A 368 28.34 -6.85 -13.25
N GLY A 369 28.65 -7.98 -12.62
CA GLY A 369 29.90 -8.70 -12.76
C GLY A 369 29.67 -10.15 -13.21
N SER A 370 30.47 -11.09 -12.72
CA SER A 370 30.49 -12.48 -13.23
C SER A 370 29.37 -13.40 -12.71
N SER A 371 28.58 -12.95 -11.73
CA SER A 371 27.47 -13.70 -11.12
C SER A 371 26.23 -12.81 -11.01
N MET A 372 25.32 -13.14 -10.10
CA MET A 372 24.01 -12.53 -9.98
C MET A 372 24.07 -11.11 -9.41
N ASP A 373 23.49 -10.15 -10.14
CA ASP A 373 23.39 -8.75 -9.79
C ASP A 373 21.95 -8.24 -9.97
N TRP A 374 21.38 -7.58 -8.96
CA TRP A 374 19.99 -7.09 -8.96
C TRP A 374 19.91 -5.60 -8.66
N GLY A 375 19.24 -4.83 -9.51
CA GLY A 375 18.78 -3.49 -9.19
C GLY A 375 17.44 -3.54 -8.46
N ASN A 376 17.37 -3.09 -7.21
CA ASN A 376 16.14 -3.12 -6.38
C ASN A 376 15.41 -1.77 -6.35
N GLY A 377 16.11 -0.67 -6.59
CA GLY A 377 15.53 0.66 -6.48
C GLY A 377 16.35 1.69 -7.24
N ILE A 378 15.66 2.71 -7.72
CA ILE A 378 16.25 3.82 -8.47
C ILE A 378 15.61 5.13 -8.02
N ALA A 379 16.41 6.18 -7.92
CA ALA A 379 15.96 7.55 -7.69
C ALA A 379 16.65 8.47 -8.71
N VAL A 380 16.00 9.57 -9.07
CA VAL A 380 16.56 10.58 -9.99
C VAL A 380 16.52 11.96 -9.34
N ASP A 381 17.58 12.75 -9.49
CA ASP A 381 17.60 14.14 -9.05
C ASP A 381 17.03 15.11 -10.10
N SER A 382 16.93 16.40 -9.75
CA SER A 382 16.43 17.43 -10.66
C SER A 382 17.32 17.71 -11.87
N SER A 383 18.55 17.20 -11.87
CA SER A 383 19.51 17.33 -12.99
C SER A 383 19.47 16.10 -13.91
N GLY A 384 18.65 15.09 -13.60
CA GLY A 384 18.58 13.83 -14.35
C GLY A 384 19.61 12.78 -13.94
N ASN A 385 20.32 12.96 -12.81
CA ASN A 385 21.26 11.95 -12.34
C ASN A 385 20.50 10.79 -11.68
N ALA A 386 20.73 9.57 -12.17
CA ALA A 386 20.14 8.35 -11.61
C ALA A 386 21.03 7.74 -10.51
N TYR A 387 20.42 7.35 -9.40
CA TYR A 387 21.03 6.66 -8.27
C TYR A 387 20.38 5.30 -8.10
N VAL A 388 21.17 4.23 -8.15
CA VAL A 388 20.68 2.85 -8.16
C VAL A 388 21.19 2.11 -6.94
N VAL A 389 20.30 1.35 -6.29
CA VAL A 389 20.62 0.46 -5.17
C VAL A 389 20.25 -0.97 -5.52
N GLY A 390 21.00 -1.92 -4.97
CA GLY A 390 20.93 -3.29 -5.42
C GLY A 390 21.69 -4.29 -4.57
N PHE A 391 21.78 -5.51 -5.06
CA PHE A 391 22.51 -6.62 -4.47
C PHE A 391 23.43 -7.24 -5.52
N THR A 392 24.65 -7.62 -5.13
CA THR A 392 25.63 -8.30 -6.00
C THR A 392 26.19 -9.54 -5.33
N ARG A 393 26.40 -10.61 -6.11
CA ARG A 393 27.23 -11.78 -5.75
C ARG A 393 28.54 -11.84 -6.54
N SER A 394 28.79 -10.85 -7.37
CA SER A 394 29.97 -10.76 -8.21
C SER A 394 31.18 -10.30 -7.39
N THR A 395 32.39 -10.73 -7.78
CA THR A 395 33.67 -10.43 -7.10
C THR A 395 34.52 -9.44 -7.87
#